data_AF-A0A9D6M6U7-F1
#
_entry.id   AF-A0A9D6M6U7-F1
#
_cell.length_a   1.000
_cell.length_b   1.000
_cell.length_c   1.000
_cell.angle_alpha   90.00
_cell.angle_beta   90.00
_cell.angle_gamma   90.00
#
_symmetry.space_group_name_H-M   'P 1'
#
loop_
_entity.id
_entity.type
_entity.pdbx_description
1 polymer ?
#
loop_
_entity_poly.entity_id
_entity_poly.type
_entity_poly.pdbx_seq_one_letter_code
_entity_poly.pdbx_strand_id
1 'polypeptide(L)'
;PVADENLVHNLEHGYVVIWYNCSGLESSACDDLQQRIQGVMDRAGSAGVLGGSSKLIAVTRPTLDVQVAATSWGRMLKQPALDERELLAFIKDFRNKAPEGTAS
;
A
#
# COMPACT_ATOMS: atom_id res chain seq x y z
N PRO A 1 -1.99 15.23 1.81
CA PRO A 1 -2.84 14.09 2.20
C PRO A 1 -3.73 13.66 1.03
N VAL A 2 -3.79 12.37 0.69
CA VAL A 2 -4.79 11.86 -0.26
C VAL A 2 -6.13 11.79 0.47
N ALA A 3 -7.21 12.27 -0.15
CA ALA A 3 -8.55 12.15 0.43
C ALA A 3 -8.98 10.68 0.54
N ASP A 4 -9.61 10.31 1.66
CA ASP A 4 -10.02 8.92 1.92
C ASP A 4 -11.01 8.41 0.84
N GLU A 5 -11.88 9.27 0.31
CA GLU A 5 -12.80 8.96 -0.80
C GLU A 5 -12.05 8.51 -2.07
N ASN A 6 -10.93 9.16 -2.40
CA ASN A 6 -10.10 8.76 -3.53
C ASN A 6 -9.44 7.39 -3.28
N LEU A 7 -9.11 7.06 -2.04
CA LEU A 7 -8.52 5.77 -1.69
C LEU A 7 -9.57 4.65 -1.78
N VAL A 8 -10.81 4.89 -1.36
CA VAL A 8 -11.92 3.95 -1.52
C VAL A 8 -12.16 3.62 -2.99
N HIS A 9 -12.25 4.64 -3.85
CA HIS A 9 -12.41 4.45 -5.30
C HIS A 9 -11.26 3.65 -5.92
N ASN A 10 -10.01 3.89 -5.48
CA ASN A 10 -8.87 3.09 -5.91
C ASN A 10 -9.03 1.60 -5.52
N LEU A 11 -9.57 1.30 -4.33
CA LEU A 11 -9.82 -0.10 -3.92
C LEU A 11 -10.87 -0.78 -4.81
N GLU A 12 -11.90 -0.07 -5.24
CA GLU A 12 -12.93 -0.57 -6.18
C GLU A 12 -12.34 -0.94 -7.55
N HIS A 13 -11.25 -0.29 -7.95
CA HIS A 13 -10.53 -0.59 -9.19
C HIS A 13 -9.34 -1.56 -9.00
N GLY A 14 -9.24 -2.21 -7.84
CA GLY A 14 -8.27 -3.26 -7.57
C GLY A 14 -6.88 -2.74 -7.22
N TYR A 15 -6.81 -1.56 -6.62
CA TYR A 15 -5.56 -1.06 -6.04
C TYR A 15 -5.23 -1.78 -4.75
N VAL A 16 -3.94 -1.74 -4.42
CA VAL A 16 -3.46 -2.00 -3.06
C VAL A 16 -2.97 -0.67 -2.49
N VAL A 17 -3.55 -0.27 -1.35
CA VAL A 17 -3.12 0.90 -0.58
C VAL A 17 -2.27 0.40 0.58
N ILE A 18 -1.03 0.88 0.66
CA ILE A 18 -0.07 0.60 1.71
C ILE A 18 -0.11 1.79 2.67
N TRP A 19 -0.48 1.52 3.90
CA TRP A 19 -0.52 2.48 4.98
C TRP A 19 0.71 2.29 5.84
N TYR A 20 1.37 3.38 6.23
CA TYR A 20 2.50 3.29 7.15
C TYR A 20 2.42 4.36 8.23
N ASN A 21 2.93 4.04 9.41
CA ASN A 21 2.97 4.95 10.54
C ASN A 21 4.42 5.32 10.87
N CYS A 22 4.71 6.63 10.83
CA CYS A 22 5.99 7.16 11.29
C CYS A 22 5.91 7.79 12.69
N SER A 23 4.74 7.80 13.33
CA SER A 23 4.61 8.26 14.71
C SER A 23 5.42 7.36 15.64
N GLY A 24 6.36 7.97 16.37
CA GLY A 24 7.29 7.25 17.25
C GLY A 24 8.56 6.74 16.58
N LEU A 25 8.77 7.05 15.29
CA LEU A 25 10.05 6.85 14.61
C LEU A 25 10.82 8.16 14.54
N GLU A 26 12.14 8.07 14.68
CA GLU A 26 13.04 9.15 14.28
C GLU A 26 12.96 9.38 12.76
N SER A 27 13.25 10.59 12.29
CA SER A 27 13.10 10.96 10.88
C SER A 27 13.84 10.01 9.94
N SER A 28 15.09 9.64 10.26
CA SER A 28 15.88 8.70 9.45
C SER A 28 15.25 7.30 9.38
N ALA A 29 14.65 6.83 10.47
CA ALA A 29 13.98 5.54 10.49
C ALA A 29 12.67 5.55 9.67
N CYS A 30 11.97 6.69 9.62
CA CYS A 30 10.82 6.87 8.73
C CYS A 30 11.26 6.91 7.26
N ASP A 31 12.38 7.57 6.94
CA ASP A 31 12.94 7.61 5.59
C ASP A 31 13.34 6.20 5.11
N ASP A 32 14.01 5.43 5.98
CA ASP A 32 14.37 4.03 5.71
C ASP A 32 13.13 3.16 5.48
N LEU A 33 12.06 3.35 6.28
CA LEU A 33 10.80 2.65 6.09
C LEU A 33 10.17 2.96 4.73
N GLN A 34 10.14 4.24 4.34
CA GLN A 34 9.61 4.67 3.05
C GLN A 34 10.41 4.05 1.89
N GLN A 35 11.74 4.05 1.97
CA GLN A 35 12.60 3.45 0.94
C GLN A 35 12.35 1.95 0.80
N ARG A 36 12.19 1.24 1.93
CA ARG A 36 11.90 -0.20 1.92
C ARG A 36 10.52 -0.51 1.32
N ILE A 37 9.50 0.29 1.66
CA ILE A 37 8.15 0.19 1.05
C ILE A 37 8.24 0.42 -0.47
N GLN A 38 8.96 1.46 -0.90
CA GLN A 38 9.19 1.72 -2.32
C GLN A 38 9.89 0.53 -3.00
N GLY A 39 10.91 -0.05 -2.38
CA GLY A 39 11.58 -1.25 -2.88
C GLY A 39 10.64 -2.46 -3.02
N VAL A 40 9.68 -2.63 -2.12
CA VAL A 40 8.61 -3.64 -2.27
C VAL A 40 7.74 -3.34 -3.50
N MET A 41 7.29 -2.09 -3.64
CA MET A 41 6.46 -1.66 -4.77
C MET A 41 7.17 -1.85 -6.11
N ASP A 42 8.46 -1.52 -6.19
CA ASP A 42 9.30 -1.69 -7.38
C ASP A 42 9.42 -3.17 -7.77
N ARG A 43 9.72 -4.05 -6.80
CA ARG A 43 9.77 -5.51 -7.00
C ARG A 43 8.43 -6.11 -7.38
N ALA A 44 7.33 -5.47 -7.02
CA ALA A 44 5.98 -5.85 -7.43
C ALA A 44 5.64 -5.42 -8.87
N GLY A 45 6.57 -4.78 -9.58
CA GLY A 45 6.38 -4.31 -10.96
C GLY A 45 5.65 -2.98 -11.03
N SER A 46 6.11 -2.00 -10.25
CA SER A 46 5.49 -0.66 -10.13
C SER A 46 6.41 0.50 -10.51
N ALA A 47 7.50 0.24 -11.24
CA ALA A 47 8.38 1.29 -11.74
C ALA A 47 7.56 2.31 -12.56
N GLY A 48 7.26 3.47 -11.96
CA GLY A 48 6.39 4.47 -12.57
C GLY A 48 5.82 5.48 -11.57
N VAL A 49 6.62 6.50 -11.29
CA VAL A 49 6.25 7.78 -10.69
C VAL A 49 4.95 8.33 -11.30
N LEU A 50 4.06 8.84 -10.43
CA LEU A 50 2.94 9.75 -10.71
C LEU A 50 2.25 9.57 -12.08
N GLY A 51 1.28 8.65 -12.16
CA GLY A 51 0.23 8.71 -13.17
C GLY A 51 0.14 7.57 -14.19
N GLY A 52 0.88 6.47 -14.04
CA GLY A 52 0.78 5.34 -14.99
C GLY A 52 0.93 3.95 -14.35
N SER A 53 -0.20 3.25 -14.20
CA SER A 53 -0.29 1.78 -14.20
C SER A 53 0.24 0.95 -13.01
N SER A 54 0.61 1.54 -11.87
CA SER A 54 1.07 0.73 -10.73
C SER A 54 -0.06 0.15 -9.86
N LYS A 55 -1.28 0.71 -9.84
CA LYS A 55 -2.35 0.30 -8.90
C LYS A 55 -1.86 0.08 -7.44
N LEU A 56 -0.78 0.75 -7.07
CA LEU A 56 -0.16 0.71 -5.75
C LEU A 56 -0.02 2.14 -5.26
N ILE A 57 -0.43 2.38 -4.02
CA ILE A 57 -0.34 3.69 -3.38
C ILE A 57 0.27 3.47 -2.00
N ALA A 58 1.23 4.30 -1.59
CA ALA A 58 1.72 4.34 -0.22
C ALA A 58 1.30 5.67 0.43
N VAL A 59 0.68 5.61 1.61
CA VAL A 59 0.17 6.78 2.35
C VAL A 59 0.55 6.69 3.82
N THR A 60 1.04 7.79 4.38
CA THR A 60 1.27 7.89 5.83
C THR A 60 -0.06 8.03 6.59
N ARG A 61 -0.21 7.28 7.67
CA ARG A 61 -1.40 7.30 8.56
C ARG A 61 -0.95 7.28 10.02
N PRO A 62 -0.81 8.46 10.67
CA PRO A 62 -0.37 8.56 12.07
C PRO A 62 -1.23 7.81 13.09
N THR A 63 -2.52 7.62 12.77
CA THR A 63 -3.50 6.94 13.62
C THR A 63 -3.53 5.41 13.44
N LEU A 64 -2.64 4.86 12.60
CA LEU A 64 -2.56 3.42 12.38
C LEU A 64 -2.00 2.71 13.62
N ASP A 65 -2.65 1.63 14.02
CA ASP A 65 -2.33 0.82 15.21
C ASP A 65 -1.10 -0.10 15.04
N VAL A 66 -0.57 -0.15 13.82
CA VAL A 66 0.61 -0.94 13.42
C VAL A 66 1.56 -0.07 12.59
N GLN A 67 2.81 -0.52 12.42
CA GLN A 67 3.79 0.24 11.63
C GLN A 67 3.45 0.22 10.14
N VAL A 68 2.99 -0.92 9.61
CA VAL A 68 2.58 -1.06 8.20
C VAL A 68 1.28 -1.84 8.11
N ALA A 69 0.37 -1.39 7.26
CA ALA A 69 -0.78 -2.14 6.82
C ALA A 69 -0.91 -2.07 5.30
N ALA A 70 -1.55 -3.05 4.68
CA ALA A 70 -1.93 -3.00 3.28
C ALA A 70 -3.39 -3.38 3.14
N THR A 71 -4.13 -2.67 2.30
CA THR A 71 -5.54 -2.94 2.02
C THR A 71 -5.75 -3.09 0.53
N SER A 72 -6.55 -4.07 0.17
CA SER A 72 -7.20 -4.23 -1.13
C SER A 72 -8.67 -4.54 -0.88
N TRP A 73 -9.48 -4.67 -1.92
CA TRP A 73 -10.91 -4.88 -1.72
C TRP A 73 -11.23 -6.09 -0.82
N GLY A 74 -11.87 -5.83 0.32
CA GLY A 74 -12.25 -6.86 1.30
C GLY A 74 -11.08 -7.59 1.98
N ARG A 75 -9.84 -7.10 1.84
CA ARG A 75 -8.64 -7.71 2.41
C ARG A 75 -7.77 -6.68 3.10
N MET A 76 -7.15 -7.11 4.19
CA MET A 76 -6.24 -6.28 4.96
C MET A 76 -5.10 -7.15 5.48
N LEU A 77 -3.88 -6.68 5.29
CA LEU A 77 -2.68 -7.15 5.96
C LEU A 77 -2.28 -6.11 7.01
N LYS A 78 -1.99 -6.53 8.23
CA LYS A 78 -1.48 -5.68 9.31
C LYS A 78 -0.16 -6.25 9.81
N GLN A 79 0.86 -5.40 9.93
CA GLN A 79 2.20 -5.81 10.34
C GLN A 79 2.75 -4.84 11.39
N PRO A 80 3.09 -5.31 12.61
CA PRO A 80 3.66 -4.45 13.65
C PRO A 80 5.04 -3.87 13.25
N ALA A 81 5.74 -4.55 12.34
CA ALA A 81 6.92 -4.05 11.64
C ALA A 81 6.90 -4.53 10.19
N LEU A 82 7.57 -3.83 9.28
CA LEU A 82 7.59 -4.19 7.86
C LEU A 82 8.25 -5.56 7.62
N ASP A 83 7.45 -6.57 7.25
CA ASP A 83 7.91 -7.78 6.55
C ASP A 83 7.67 -7.60 5.05
N GLU A 84 8.76 -7.36 4.33
CA GLU A 84 8.77 -7.07 2.89
C GLU A 84 8.29 -8.25 2.05
N ARG A 85 8.50 -9.49 2.49
CA ARG A 85 8.10 -10.69 1.74
C ARG A 85 6.59 -10.86 1.78
N GLU A 86 6.02 -10.70 2.97
CA GLU A 86 4.58 -10.80 3.16
C GLU A 86 3.85 -9.64 2.48
N LEU A 87 4.38 -8.41 2.55
CA LEU A 87 3.82 -7.27 1.81
C LEU A 87 3.87 -7.50 0.30
N LEU A 88 5.00 -8.01 -0.23
CA LEU A 88 5.13 -8.35 -1.65
C LEU A 88 4.14 -9.44 -2.07
N ALA A 89 3.96 -10.48 -1.25
CA ALA A 89 3.01 -11.55 -1.51
C ALA A 89 1.58 -11.02 -1.54
N PHE A 90 1.17 -10.21 -0.55
CA PHE A 90 -0.13 -9.55 -0.51
C PHE A 90 -0.39 -8.72 -1.77
N ILE A 91 0.60 -7.93 -2.19
CA ILE A 91 0.49 -7.14 -3.42
C ILE A 91 0.26 -8.04 -4.63
N LYS A 92 1.07 -9.09 -4.81
CA LYS A 92 0.93 -10.02 -5.95
C LYS A 92 -0.41 -10.75 -5.94
N ASP A 93 -0.89 -11.09 -4.75
CA ASP A 93 -2.11 -11.87 -4.58
C ASP A 93 -3.37 -11.02 -4.71
N PHE A 94 -3.35 -9.71 -4.46
CA PHE A 94 -4.58 -8.92 -4.43
C PHE A 94 -4.59 -7.67 -5.31
N ARG A 95 -3.45 -7.24 -5.87
CA ARG A 95 -3.46 -6.22 -6.93
C ARG A 95 -4.27 -6.72 -8.12
N ASN A 96 -5.03 -5.82 -8.74
CA ASN A 96 -5.99 -6.10 -9.81
C ASN A 96 -7.15 -7.03 -9.42
N LYS A 97 -7.37 -7.30 -8.13
CA LYS A 97 -8.55 -8.03 -7.65
C LYS A 97 -9.54 -7.04 -7.05
N ALA A 98 -10.66 -6.86 -7.73
CA ALA A 98 -11.72 -5.95 -7.34
C ALA A 98 -13.09 -6.53 -7.75
N PRO A 99 -14.18 -6.08 -7.11
CA PRO A 99 -15.54 -6.51 -7.44
C PRO A 99 -15.97 -6.02 -8.82
N GLU A 100 -15.44 -4.88 -9.29
CA GLU A 100 -15.64 -4.39 -10.67
C GLU A 100 -14.73 -5.11 -11.69
N GLY A 101 -14.78 -6.45 -11.66
CA GLY A 101 -14.16 -7.35 -12.62
C GLY A 101 -15.15 -8.26 -13.35
N THR A 102 -16.46 -8.08 -13.12
CA THR A 102 -17.55 -8.77 -13.85
C THR A 102 -18.66 -7.81 -14.31
N ALA A 103 -18.31 -6.60 -14.73
CA ALA A 103 -19.14 -5.86 -15.67
C ALA A 103 -18.28 -5.62 -16.92
N SER A 104 -18.75 -6.21 -18.03
CA SER A 104 -18.08 -6.24 -19.34
C SER A 104 -17.73 -4.86 -19.90
#